data_AF-A0A1T4QZV8-F1
#
_entry.id   AF-A0A1T4QZV8-F1
#
_cell.length_a   1.000
_cell.length_b   1.000
_cell.length_c   1.000
_cell.angle_alpha   90.00
_cell.angle_beta   90.00
_cell.angle_gamma   90.00
#
_symmetry.space_group_name_H-M   'P 1'
#
loop_
_entity.id
_entity.type
_entity.pdbx_description
1 polymer ?
#
loop_
_entity_poly.entity_id
_entity_poly.type
_entity_poly.pdbx_seq_one_letter_code
_entity_poly.pdbx_strand_id
1 'polypeptide(L)' 'MLFLPVQQELNCVSDNGNIVGSIIFEGNQDRYVFYPENESVVLSNLEVACIAERLSGLHSGKYVIPMQDDD' A
#
# COMPACT_ATOMS: atom_id res chain seq x y z
N MET A 1 10.04 26.52 -1.69
CA MET A 1 9.70 25.19 -1.16
C MET A 1 8.89 24.49 -2.23
N LEU A 2 9.41 23.39 -2.78
CA LEU A 2 8.66 22.51 -3.66
C LEU A 2 8.07 21.43 -2.74
N PHE A 3 6.77 21.50 -2.46
CA PHE A 3 6.08 20.40 -1.81
C PHE A 3 5.81 19.36 -2.89
N LEU A 4 6.66 18.34 -2.97
CA LEU A 4 6.34 17.16 -3.74
C LEU A 4 5.25 16.42 -2.98
N PRO A 5 4.26 15.81 -3.67
CA PRO A 5 3.31 14.95 -2.98
C PRO A 5 4.10 13.85 -2.27
N VAL A 6 4.02 13.82 -0.93
CA VAL A 6 4.54 12.70 -0.15
C VAL A 6 3.70 11.49 -0.54
N GLN A 7 4.25 10.65 -1.41
CA GLN A 7 3.56 9.43 -1.80
C GLN A 7 3.61 8.50 -0.59
N GLN A 8 2.46 8.37 0.08
CA GLN A 8 2.30 7.40 1.14
C GLN A 8 2.23 6.02 0.50
N GLU A 9 3.31 5.24 0.68
CA GLU A 9 3.47 3.91 0.12
C GLU A 9 3.71 2.88 1.23
N LEU A 10 3.06 1.71 1.10
CA LEU A 10 3.21 0.58 2.01
C LEU A 10 3.52 -0.70 1.23
N ASN A 11 4.73 -1.23 1.40
CA ASN A 11 5.13 -2.50 0.79
C ASN A 11 4.34 -3.67 1.39
N CYS A 12 3.75 -4.48 0.51
CA CYS A 12 3.11 -5.75 0.85
C CYS A 12 4.12 -6.88 0.63
N VAL A 13 4.43 -7.62 1.69
CA VAL A 13 5.44 -8.68 1.68
C VAL A 13 4.75 -10.02 1.92
N SER A 14 5.03 -11.00 1.07
CA SER A 14 4.59 -12.39 1.22
C SER A 14 5.25 -13.08 2.41
N ASP A 15 4.72 -14.23 2.82
CA ASP A 15 5.29 -15.05 3.91
C ASP A 15 6.75 -15.49 3.64
N ASN A 16 7.15 -15.53 2.37
CA ASN A 16 8.51 -15.87 1.95
C ASN A 16 9.48 -14.67 1.99
N GLY A 17 9.02 -13.49 2.44
CA GLY A 17 9.83 -12.27 2.49
C GLY A 17 9.94 -11.53 1.16
N ASN A 18 9.24 -11.97 0.10
CA ASN A 18 9.24 -11.28 -1.18
C ASN A 18 8.19 -10.18 -1.21
N ILE A 19 8.54 -9.02 -1.75
CA ILE A 19 7.58 -7.95 -2.05
C ILE A 19 6.67 -8.43 -3.17
N VAL A 20 5.36 -8.42 -2.91
CA VAL A 20 4.32 -8.78 -3.90
C VAL A 20 3.68 -7.57 -4.54
N GLY A 21 3.90 -6.38 -3.96
CA GLY A 21 3.42 -5.10 -4.46
C GLY A 21 3.39 -4.07 -3.35
N SER A 22 2.76 -2.93 -3.60
CA SER A 22 2.62 -1.86 -2.63
C SER A 22 1.23 -1.23 -2.66
N ILE A 23 0.79 -0.73 -1.51
CA ILE A 23 -0.41 0.10 -1.40
C ILE A 23 0.02 1.56 -1.45
N ILE A 24 -0.51 2.31 -2.40
CA ILE A 24 -0.19 3.72 -2.61
C ILE A 24 -1.45 4.56 -2.38
N PHE A 25 -1.31 5.69 -1.69
CA PHE A 25 -2.35 6.71 -1.63
C PHE A 25 -2.37 7.54 -2.92
N GLU A 26 -3.41 7.37 -3.73
CA GLU A 26 -3.66 8.21 -4.89
C GLU A 26 -4.39 9.50 -4.46
N GLY A 27 -3.62 10.55 -4.13
CA GLY A 27 -4.19 11.83 -3.68
C GLY A 27 -5.16 12.49 -4.68
N ASN A 28 -5.04 12.19 -5.98
CA ASN A 28 -5.98 12.69 -7.00
C ASN A 28 -7.39 12.10 -6.86
N GLN A 29 -7.51 10.89 -6.30
CA GLN A 29 -8.75 10.14 -6.17
C GLN A 29 -9.13 9.90 -4.70
N ASP A 30 -8.35 10.44 -3.76
CA ASP A 30 -8.52 10.28 -2.32
C ASP A 30 -8.73 8.82 -1.89
N ARG A 31 -7.89 7.92 -2.43
CA ARG A 31 -8.04 6.48 -2.19
C ARG A 31 -6.70 5.76 -2.11
N TYR A 32 -6.67 4.69 -1.32
CA TYR A 32 -5.59 3.71 -1.32
C TYR A 32 -5.83 2.65 -2.40
N VAL A 33 -4.80 2.34 -3.18
CA VAL A 33 -4.83 1.34 -4.26
C VAL A 33 -3.63 0.42 -4.13
N PHE A 34 -3.84 -0.88 -4.31
CA PHE A 34 -2.77 -1.86 -4.38
C PHE A 34 -2.25 -1.99 -5.82
N TYR A 35 -0.94 -1.91 -5.98
CA TYR A 35 -0.22 -2.17 -7.22
C TYR A 35 0.65 -3.41 -7.03
N PRO A 36 0.47 -4.47 -7.83
CA PRO A 36 1.35 -5.62 -7.79
C PRO A 36 2.75 -5.25 -8.30
N GLU A 37 3.79 -5.85 -7.72
CA GLU A 37 5.19 -5.60 -8.09
C GLU A 37 5.48 -5.94 -9.56
N ASN A 38 4.81 -6.98 -10.08
CA ASN A 38 4.86 -7.37 -11.48
C ASN A 38 3.50 -7.92 -11.93
N GLU A 39 3.20 -7.84 -13.23
CA GLU A 39 1.96 -8.40 -13.82
C GLU A 39 1.82 -9.92 -13.60
N SER A 40 2.95 -10.61 -13.37
CA SER A 40 3.01 -12.05 -13.12
C SER A 40 2.84 -12.44 -11.64
N VAL A 41 2.66 -11.49 -10.73
CA VAL A 41 2.46 -11.79 -9.30
C VAL A 41 1.11 -12.48 -9.13
N VAL A 42 1.15 -13.74 -8.71
CA VAL A 42 -0.06 -14.50 -8.33
C VAL A 42 -0.13 -14.53 -6.81
N LEU A 43 -1.12 -13.81 -6.27
CA LEU A 43 -1.40 -13.79 -4.85
C LEU A 43 -2.23 -15.00 -4.43
N SER A 44 -1.89 -15.59 -3.29
CA SER A 44 -2.75 -16.56 -2.62
C SER A 44 -4.01 -15.89 -2.07
N ASN A 45 -5.07 -16.67 -1.83
CA ASN A 45 -6.30 -16.17 -1.23
C ASN A 45 -6.07 -15.48 0.13
N LEU A 46 -5.07 -15.94 0.89
CA LEU A 46 -4.71 -15.34 2.18
C LEU A 46 -4.08 -13.96 1.97
N GLU A 47 -3.13 -13.83 1.05
CA GLU A 47 -2.50 -12.53 0.73
C GLU A 47 -3.54 -11.53 0.21
N VAL A 48 -4.46 -11.96 -0.66
CA VAL A 48 -5.56 -11.12 -1.13
C VAL A 48 -6.43 -10.65 0.02
N ALA A 49 -6.80 -11.54 0.96
CA ALA A 49 -7.61 -11.17 2.12
C ALA A 49 -6.88 -10.17 3.04
N CYS A 50 -5.58 -10.39 3.28
CA CYS A 50 -4.75 -9.48 4.08
C CYS A 50 -4.63 -8.09 3.43
N ILE A 51 -4.39 -8.03 2.11
CA ILE A 51 -4.32 -6.77 1.36
C ILE A 51 -5.68 -6.04 1.42
N ALA A 52 -6.79 -6.76 1.24
CA ALA A 52 -8.13 -6.18 1.30
C ALA A 52 -8.46 -5.62 2.70
N GLU A 53 -8.11 -6.34 3.78
CA GLU A 53 -8.26 -5.85 5.15
C GLU A 53 -7.44 -4.58 5.37
N ARG A 54 -6.18 -4.57 4.89
CA ARG A 54 -5.30 -3.42 5.02
C ARG A 54 -5.85 -2.19 4.29
N LEU A 55 -6.33 -2.37 3.05
CA LEU A 55 -6.98 -1.30 2.27
C LEU A 55 -8.20 -0.74 2.99
N SER A 56 -9.09 -1.61 3.46
CA SER A 56 -10.29 -1.20 4.21
C SER A 56 -9.93 -0.48 5.52
N GLY A 57 -8.88 -0.94 6.21
CA GLY A 57 -8.36 -0.30 7.41
C GLY A 57 -7.76 1.08 7.13
N LEU A 58 -7.09 1.27 5.99
CA LEU A 58 -6.57 2.58 5.57
C LEU A 58 -7.71 3.54 5.21
N HIS A 59 -8.72 3.09 4.44
CA HIS A 59 -9.89 3.92 4.11
C HIS A 59 -10.73 4.29 5.33
N SER A 60 -10.80 3.43 6.34
CA SER A 60 -11.52 3.72 7.60
C SER A 60 -10.71 4.52 8.62
N GLY A 61 -9.43 4.82 8.33
CA GLY A 61 -8.51 5.47 9.26
C GLY A 61 -8.06 4.59 10.43
N LYS A 62 -8.37 3.29 10.40
CA LYS A 62 -7.84 2.29 11.36
C LYS A 62 -6.33 2.14 11.22
N TYR A 63 -5.82 2.26 10.00
CA TYR A 63 -4.40 2.30 9.70
C TYR A 63 -4.02 3.67 9.14
N VAL A 64 -2.78 4.06 9.36
CA VAL A 64 -2.18 5.27 8.79
C VAL A 64 -0.83 4.87 8.23
N ILE A 65 -0.54 5.28 6.99
CA ILE A 65 0.82 5.21 6.46
C ILE A 65 1.54 6.43 7.02
N PRO A 66 2.53 6.27 7.92
CA PRO A 66 3.24 7.40 8.48
C PRO A 66 3.85 8.23 7.35
N MET A 67 3.74 9.55 7.44
CA MET A 67 4.56 10.41 6.60
C MET A 67 6.02 10.07 6.91
N GLN A 68 6.84 9.89 5.87
CA GLN A 68 8.27 9.81 6.09
C GLN A 68 8.71 11.17 6.64
N ASP A 69 9.08 11.20 7.92
CA ASP A 69 9.75 12.36 8.50
C ASP A 69 11.15 12.40 7.86
N ASP A 70 11.37 13.36 6.96
CA ASP A 70 12.70 13.76 6.50
C ASP A 70 13.42 14.40 7.71
N ASP A 71 14.21 13.61 8.44
CA ASP A 71 15.28 14.10 9.33
C ASP A 71 16.49 14.58 8.50
#